data_AF-A0A2P2I0Y1-F1
#
_entry.id   AF-A0A2P2I0Y1-F1
#
_cell.length_a   1.000
_cell.length_b   1.000
_cell.length_c   1.000
_cell.angle_alpha   90.00
_cell.angle_beta   90.00
_cell.angle_gamma   90.00
#
_symmetry.space_group_name_H-M   'P 1'
#
loop_
_entity.id
_entity.type
_entity.pdbx_description
1 polymer ?
#
loop_
_entity_poly.entity_id
_entity_poly.type
_entity_poly.pdbx_seq_one_letter_code
_entity_poly.pdbx_strand_id
1 'polypeptide(L)'
;MGNVRAVLKLAMELQGLQSYSDYEEVNEALATFKSSISQIMQQVLLHQDISLRLADEHQLQDKFELLRDANDCLVEKINSELDDAQGIRRLGTMDMLQVAVNTVSASRRNLSNTNQSSPTMILMASRNIQKPQLFFSTKIDNSAKNPFIPIITEKPNNKKPLAIMLCMTEDGTEFYSHPYEYELQHWSPSE
;
A
#
# COMPACT_ATOMS: atom_id res chain seq x y z
N MET A 1 -2.47 26.66 -9.49
CA MET A 1 -3.35 27.85 -9.51
C MET A 1 -3.42 28.57 -10.86
N GLY A 2 -2.30 28.72 -11.61
CA GLY A 2 -2.32 29.38 -12.93
C GLY A 2 -3.27 28.73 -13.94
N ASN A 3 -3.22 27.40 -14.08
CA ASN A 3 -4.07 26.66 -15.02
C ASN A 3 -5.57 26.75 -14.66
N VAL A 4 -5.91 26.71 -13.37
CA VAL A 4 -7.30 26.84 -12.91
C VAL A 4 -7.87 28.21 -13.26
N ARG A 5 -7.09 29.28 -13.05
CA ARG A 5 -7.50 30.63 -13.46
C ARG A 5 -7.60 30.78 -14.97
N ALA A 6 -6.70 30.16 -15.73
CA ALA A 6 -6.74 30.18 -17.18
C ALA A 6 -8.00 29.49 -17.72
N VAL A 7 -8.34 28.31 -17.19
CA VAL A 7 -9.57 27.57 -17.55
C VAL A 7 -10.81 28.37 -17.17
N LEU A 8 -10.83 29.01 -16.00
CA LEU A 8 -11.97 29.81 -15.55
C LEU A 8 -12.16 31.06 -16.42
N LYS A 9 -11.06 31.71 -16.82
CA LYS A 9 -11.07 32.80 -17.80
C LYS A 9 -11.60 32.32 -19.15
N LEU A 10 -11.10 31.18 -19.64
CA LEU A 10 -11.55 30.58 -20.90
C LEU A 10 -13.05 30.25 -20.85
N ALA A 11 -13.53 29.67 -19.74
CA ALA A 11 -14.94 29.33 -19.55
C ALA A 11 -15.85 30.56 -19.53
N MET A 12 -15.38 31.67 -18.95
CA MET A 12 -16.09 32.96 -19.00
C MET A 12 -16.10 33.56 -20.42
N GLU A 13 -14.99 33.44 -21.16
CA GLU A 13 -14.90 33.89 -22.56
C GLU A 13 -15.75 33.02 -23.50
N LEU A 14 -15.93 31.74 -23.17
CA LEU A 14 -16.75 30.77 -23.91
C LEU A 14 -18.26 30.85 -23.57
N GLN A 15 -18.74 31.88 -22.87
CA GLN A 15 -20.15 32.04 -22.51
C GLN A 15 -21.10 32.13 -23.73
N GLY A 16 -20.57 32.29 -24.95
CA GLY A 16 -21.29 32.25 -26.23
C GLY A 16 -21.10 30.97 -27.06
N LEU A 17 -20.56 29.88 -26.49
CA LEU A 17 -20.28 28.62 -27.21
C LEU A 17 -21.51 28.01 -27.89
N GLN A 18 -22.70 28.26 -27.33
CA GLN A 18 -23.98 27.82 -27.92
C GLN A 18 -24.20 28.37 -29.33
N SER A 19 -23.60 29.52 -29.67
CA SER A 19 -23.65 30.09 -31.02
C SER A 19 -22.71 29.40 -32.01
N TYR A 20 -21.85 28.49 -31.55
CA TYR A 20 -20.90 27.73 -32.37
C TYR A 20 -21.25 26.24 -32.45
N SER A 21 -22.44 25.84 -31.98
CA SER A 21 -22.91 24.44 -32.04
C SER A 21 -22.97 23.89 -33.45
N ASP A 22 -23.10 24.77 -34.44
CA ASP A 22 -23.29 24.41 -35.85
C ASP A 22 -21.96 24.08 -36.54
N TYR A 23 -20.82 24.41 -35.92
CA TYR A 23 -19.49 24.12 -36.46
C TYR A 23 -18.99 22.75 -35.97
N GLU A 24 -18.84 21.82 -36.91
CA GLU A 24 -18.39 20.46 -36.64
C GLU A 24 -16.98 20.41 -36.03
N GLU A 25 -16.05 21.23 -36.52
CA GLU A 25 -14.67 21.31 -36.00
C GLU A 25 -14.62 21.73 -34.52
N VAL A 26 -15.51 22.64 -34.11
CA VAL A 26 -15.59 23.11 -32.72
C VAL A 26 -16.11 22.01 -31.81
N ASN A 27 -17.12 21.26 -32.27
CA ASN A 27 -17.67 20.13 -31.53
C ASN A 27 -16.64 18.99 -31.37
N GLU A 28 -15.84 18.72 -32.41
CA GLU A 28 -14.76 17.73 -32.36
C GLU A 28 -13.65 18.15 -31.38
N ALA A 29 -13.23 19.42 -31.42
CA ALA A 29 -12.25 19.96 -30.47
C ALA A 29 -12.76 19.91 -29.01
N LEU A 30 -14.06 20.14 -28.79
CA LEU A 30 -14.67 20.02 -27.46
C LEU A 30 -14.75 18.57 -26.99
N ALA A 31 -15.07 17.64 -27.89
CA ALA A 31 -15.12 16.21 -27.58
C ALA A 31 -13.74 15.66 -27.18
N THR A 32 -12.69 16.05 -27.90
CA THR A 32 -11.30 15.66 -27.58
C THR A 32 -10.85 16.24 -26.24
N PHE A 33 -11.14 17.52 -25.97
CA PHE A 33 -10.84 18.15 -24.69
C PHE A 33 -11.58 17.47 -23.52
N LYS A 34 -12.88 17.16 -23.70
CA LYS A 34 -13.68 16.43 -22.72
C LYS A 34 -13.10 15.05 -22.43
N SER A 35 -12.72 14.29 -23.46
CA SER A 35 -12.10 12.97 -23.30
C SER A 35 -10.76 13.06 -22.58
N SER A 36 -9.93 14.06 -22.90
CA SER A 36 -8.65 14.30 -22.21
C SER A 36 -8.84 14.57 -20.72
N ILE A 37 -9.82 15.42 -20.34
CA ILE A 37 -10.14 15.67 -18.93
C ILE A 37 -10.62 14.38 -18.24
N SER A 38 -11.51 13.64 -18.88
CA SER A 38 -12.03 12.36 -18.37
C SER A 38 -10.89 11.36 -18.11
N GLN A 39 -9.94 11.27 -19.04
CA GLN A 39 -8.77 10.41 -18.94
C GLN A 39 -7.84 10.82 -17.79
N ILE A 40 -7.57 12.13 -17.62
CA ILE A 40 -6.76 12.63 -16.50
C ILE A 40 -7.45 12.32 -15.17
N MET A 41 -8.76 12.57 -15.06
CA MET A 41 -9.53 12.23 -13.86
C MET A 41 -9.45 10.73 -13.56
N GLN A 42 -9.58 9.88 -14.57
CA GLN A 42 -9.45 8.43 -14.41
C GLN A 42 -8.05 8.00 -13.96
N GLN A 43 -6.99 8.60 -14.50
CA GLN A 43 -5.62 8.33 -14.05
C GLN A 43 -5.44 8.69 -12.57
N VAL A 44 -6.02 9.80 -12.11
CA VAL A 44 -5.97 10.19 -10.69
C VAL A 44 -6.71 9.17 -9.82
N LEU A 45 -7.89 8.70 -10.23
CA LEU A 45 -8.65 7.69 -9.48
C LEU A 45 -7.89 6.36 -9.39
N LEU A 46 -7.28 5.91 -10.49
CA LEU A 46 -6.46 4.70 -10.52
C LEU A 46 -5.23 4.81 -9.62
N HIS A 47 -4.56 5.97 -9.62
CA HIS A 47 -3.41 6.20 -8.75
C HIS A 47 -3.77 6.15 -7.25
N GLN A 48 -5.03 6.47 -6.90
CA GLN A 48 -5.49 6.46 -5.52
C GLN A 48 -6.09 5.12 -5.09
N ASP A 49 -6.01 4.09 -5.94
CA ASP A 49 -6.62 2.76 -5.77
C ASP A 49 -8.15 2.80 -5.61
N ILE A 50 -8.80 3.83 -6.18
CA ILE A 50 -10.26 3.96 -6.16
C ILE A 50 -10.81 3.18 -7.35
N SER A 51 -11.61 2.14 -7.08
CA SER A 51 -12.17 1.24 -8.11
C SER A 51 -13.24 1.87 -9.01
N LEU A 52 -13.48 3.18 -8.88
CA LEU A 52 -14.50 3.93 -9.61
C LEU A 52 -13.99 4.24 -11.04
N ARG A 53 -14.74 3.77 -12.05
CA ARG A 53 -14.39 3.89 -13.47
C ARG A 53 -15.29 4.91 -14.17
N LEU A 54 -14.71 6.03 -14.59
CA LEU A 54 -15.38 7.04 -15.41
C LEU A 54 -15.46 6.53 -16.87
N ALA A 55 -16.44 5.69 -17.20
CA ALA A 55 -16.66 5.29 -18.59
C ALA A 55 -17.18 6.47 -19.44
N ASP A 56 -16.79 6.54 -20.71
CA ASP A 56 -17.15 7.66 -21.56
C ASP A 56 -18.65 7.74 -21.87
N GLU A 57 -19.35 6.60 -21.87
CA GLU A 57 -20.79 6.49 -22.12
C GLU A 57 -21.69 7.03 -20.99
N HIS A 58 -21.15 7.23 -19.79
CA HIS A 58 -21.96 7.77 -18.69
C HIS A 58 -22.45 9.18 -18.99
N GLN A 59 -23.68 9.48 -18.56
CA GLN A 59 -24.16 10.86 -18.60
C GLN A 59 -23.34 11.73 -17.65
N LEU A 60 -23.31 13.04 -17.91
CA LEU A 60 -22.54 13.98 -17.09
C LEU A 60 -22.94 13.90 -15.61
N GLN A 61 -24.22 13.67 -15.33
CA GLN A 61 -24.75 13.55 -13.98
C GLN A 61 -24.18 12.33 -13.25
N ASP A 62 -24.18 11.15 -13.89
CA ASP A 62 -23.62 9.92 -13.33
C ASP A 62 -22.11 10.08 -13.07
N LYS A 63 -21.38 10.72 -13.99
CA LYS A 63 -19.94 11.02 -13.80
C LYS A 63 -19.70 11.93 -12.60
N PHE A 64 -20.59 12.89 -12.36
CA PHE A 64 -20.50 13.79 -11.21
C PHE A 64 -20.79 13.06 -9.89
N GLU A 65 -21.79 12.19 -9.87
CA GLU A 65 -22.08 11.34 -8.71
C GLU A 65 -20.90 10.41 -8.39
N LEU A 66 -20.34 9.74 -9.40
CA LEU A 66 -19.15 8.91 -9.24
C LEU A 66 -17.95 9.68 -8.66
N LEU A 67 -17.76 10.93 -9.10
CA LEU A 67 -16.69 11.79 -8.63
C LEU A 67 -16.93 12.27 -7.20
N ARG A 68 -18.19 12.47 -6.80
CA ARG A 68 -18.56 12.74 -5.40
C ARG A 68 -18.21 11.55 -4.52
N ASP A 69 -18.60 10.34 -4.91
CA ASP A 69 -18.28 9.12 -4.16
C ASP A 69 -16.76 8.92 -4.05
N ALA A 70 -16.03 9.17 -5.13
CA ALA A 70 -14.56 9.12 -5.12
C ALA A 70 -13.96 10.12 -4.13
N ASN A 71 -14.49 11.35 -4.08
CA ASN A 71 -14.04 12.36 -3.12
C ASN A 71 -14.33 11.93 -1.67
N ASP A 72 -15.50 11.33 -1.41
CA ASP A 72 -15.83 10.83 -0.08
C ASP A 72 -14.85 9.71 0.35
N CYS A 73 -14.53 8.76 -0.54
CA CYS A 73 -13.50 7.75 -0.29
C CYS A 73 -12.12 8.36 -0.02
N LEU A 74 -11.73 9.41 -0.76
CA LEU A 74 -10.45 10.10 -0.53
C LEU A 74 -10.41 10.77 0.84
N VAL A 75 -11.49 11.45 1.23
CA VAL A 75 -11.57 12.13 2.52
C VAL A 75 -11.55 11.10 3.67
N GLU A 76 -12.23 9.96 3.53
CA GLU A 76 -12.17 8.88 4.52
C GLU A 76 -10.75 8.30 4.67
N LYS A 77 -10.04 8.10 3.54
CA LYS A 77 -8.64 7.66 3.54
C LYS A 77 -7.71 8.68 4.20
N ILE A 78 -7.87 9.97 3.86
CA ILE A 78 -7.10 11.07 4.47
C ILE A 78 -7.34 11.11 5.98
N ASN A 79 -8.59 10.99 6.43
CA ASN A 79 -8.91 10.99 7.86
C ASN A 79 -8.29 9.77 8.56
N SER A 80 -8.37 8.59 7.94
CA SER A 80 -7.77 7.36 8.48
C SER A 80 -6.23 7.46 8.60
N GLU A 81 -5.57 7.97 7.57
CA GLU A 81 -4.11 8.19 7.57
C GLU A 81 -3.70 9.28 8.58
N LEU A 82 -4.52 10.32 8.73
CA LEU A 82 -4.31 11.38 9.72
C LEU A 82 -4.47 10.85 11.14
N ASP A 83 -5.47 10.02 11.43
CA ASP A 83 -5.66 9.37 12.73
C ASP A 83 -4.47 8.46 13.08
N ASP A 84 -3.95 7.72 12.08
CA ASP A 84 -2.76 6.89 12.21
C ASP A 84 -1.50 7.74 12.45
N ALA A 85 -1.35 8.87 11.76
CA ALA A 85 -0.21 9.79 11.89
C ALA A 85 -0.22 10.58 13.21
N GLN A 86 -1.39 11.04 13.68
CA GLN A 86 -1.55 11.69 14.97
C GLN A 86 -1.41 10.71 16.14
N GLY A 87 -1.37 9.40 15.86
CA GLY A 87 -1.24 8.39 16.89
C GLY A 87 -2.47 8.36 17.80
N ILE A 88 -3.66 8.68 17.28
CA ILE A 88 -4.92 8.55 18.03
C ILE A 88 -5.17 7.05 18.36
N ARG A 89 -4.57 6.13 17.60
CA ARG A 89 -4.45 4.70 17.97
C ARG A 89 -3.43 4.39 19.07
N ARG A 90 -2.51 5.31 19.39
CA ARG A 90 -1.43 5.11 20.38
C ARG A 90 -1.82 5.45 21.82
N LEU A 91 -2.99 6.03 22.07
CA LEU A 91 -3.39 6.37 23.44
C LEU A 91 -4.91 6.37 23.67
N GLY A 92 -5.63 5.42 23.05
CA GLY A 92 -6.94 5.04 23.54
C GLY A 92 -6.76 4.28 24.84
N THR A 93 -6.89 4.99 25.96
CA THR A 93 -7.20 4.51 27.32
C THR A 93 -7.05 2.99 27.51
N MET A 94 -6.12 2.63 28.38
CA MET A 94 -6.07 1.34 29.07
C MET A 94 -7.34 1.11 29.89
N ASP A 95 -8.50 0.98 29.25
CA ASP A 95 -9.68 0.45 29.90
C ASP A 95 -9.68 -1.05 29.67
N MET A 96 -9.40 -1.74 30.76
CA MET A 96 -9.30 -3.18 30.92
C MET A 96 -10.69 -3.82 30.69
N LEU A 97 -11.19 -3.79 29.46
CA LEU A 97 -12.44 -4.43 29.10
C LEU A 97 -12.18 -5.85 28.60
N GLN A 98 -12.44 -6.78 29.52
CA GLN A 98 -12.66 -8.22 29.41
C GLN A 98 -11.92 -8.95 28.29
N VAL A 99 -10.95 -9.77 28.72
CA VAL A 99 -10.33 -10.84 27.92
C VAL A 99 -11.43 -11.69 27.30
N ALA A 100 -11.65 -11.54 25.99
CA ALA A 100 -12.41 -12.50 25.21
C ALA A 100 -11.54 -13.77 25.07
N VAL A 101 -11.83 -14.78 25.88
CA VAL A 101 -11.14 -16.07 25.82
C VAL A 101 -11.61 -16.79 24.56
N ASN A 102 -10.90 -16.59 23.45
CA ASN A 102 -11.09 -17.43 22.27
C ASN A 102 -10.31 -18.73 22.47
N THR A 103 -11.00 -19.79 22.88
CA THR A 103 -10.44 -21.14 22.91
C THR A 103 -10.21 -21.62 21.48
N VAL A 104 -9.00 -21.45 20.95
CA VAL A 104 -8.61 -22.04 19.67
C VAL A 104 -8.06 -23.44 19.95
N SER A 105 -8.80 -24.48 19.54
CA SER A 105 -8.31 -25.85 19.58
C SER A 105 -7.29 -26.05 18.47
N ALA A 106 -6.01 -25.87 18.79
CA ALA A 106 -4.94 -26.28 17.88
C ALA A 106 -4.93 -27.81 17.79
N SER A 107 -5.41 -28.35 16.67
CA SER A 107 -5.29 -29.78 16.37
C SER A 107 -3.81 -30.11 16.10
N ARG A 108 -3.11 -30.58 17.13
CA ARG A 108 -1.79 -31.19 16.94
C ARG A 108 -2.00 -32.55 16.29
N ARG A 109 -1.57 -32.70 15.03
CA ARG A 109 -1.39 -34.02 14.43
C ARG A 109 -0.32 -34.78 15.22
N ASN A 110 -0.81 -35.65 16.10
CA ASN A 110 -0.21 -36.84 16.71
C ASN A 110 1.31 -36.85 16.96
N LEU A 111 1.68 -36.84 18.24
CA LEU A 111 2.82 -37.64 18.69
C LEU A 111 2.53 -38.24 20.06
N SER A 112 2.49 -39.58 20.08
CA SER A 112 2.59 -40.48 21.24
C SER A 112 1.44 -40.51 22.26
N ASN A 113 0.89 -41.73 22.43
CA ASN A 113 -0.01 -42.16 23.49
C ASN A 113 0.63 -41.96 24.87
N THR A 114 0.38 -40.84 25.52
CA THR A 114 0.59 -40.72 26.97
C THR A 114 -0.59 -39.99 27.57
N ASN A 115 -1.34 -40.70 28.41
CA ASN A 115 -2.46 -40.21 29.22
C ASN A 115 -1.99 -39.16 30.23
N GLN A 116 -1.67 -37.97 29.75
CA GLN A 116 -1.60 -36.77 30.57
C GLN A 116 -2.48 -35.72 29.90
N SER A 117 -3.45 -35.21 30.65
CA SER A 117 -4.36 -34.16 30.22
C SER A 117 -3.54 -33.07 29.54
N SER A 118 -3.70 -32.95 28.23
CA SER A 118 -2.99 -31.94 27.44
C SER A 118 -3.34 -30.57 28.01
N PRO A 119 -2.38 -29.74 28.45
CA PRO A 119 -2.71 -28.40 28.91
C PRO A 119 -3.35 -27.68 27.74
N THR A 120 -4.64 -27.35 27.89
CA THR A 120 -5.38 -26.56 26.92
C THR A 120 -4.65 -25.22 26.81
N MET A 121 -3.99 -24.97 25.68
CA MET A 121 -3.28 -23.71 25.46
C MET A 121 -4.34 -22.62 25.27
N ILE A 122 -4.68 -21.93 26.36
CA ILE A 122 -5.62 -20.80 26.32
C ILE A 122 -4.85 -19.61 25.75
N LEU A 123 -5.11 -19.29 24.49
CA LEU A 123 -4.67 -18.03 23.89
C LEU A 123 -5.48 -16.89 24.53
N MET A 124 -4.95 -16.33 25.61
CA MET A 124 -5.41 -15.07 26.19
C MET A 124 -4.96 -13.91 25.29
N ALA A 125 -5.52 -13.80 24.09
CA ALA A 125 -5.30 -12.64 23.25
C ALA A 125 -6.15 -11.48 23.81
N SER A 126 -5.51 -10.45 24.34
CA SER A 126 -6.16 -9.18 24.62
C SER A 126 -6.78 -8.66 23.32
N ARG A 127 -8.04 -8.22 23.34
CA ARG A 127 -8.80 -7.81 22.13
C ARG A 127 -8.20 -6.57 21.42
N ASN A 128 -7.15 -5.96 21.98
CA ASN A 128 -6.54 -4.72 21.51
C ASN A 128 -4.99 -4.78 21.50
N ILE A 129 -4.40 -5.81 20.90
CA ILE A 129 -2.94 -5.83 20.66
C ILE A 129 -2.66 -4.99 19.41
N GLN A 130 -2.00 -3.83 19.60
CA GLN A 130 -1.56 -2.99 18.50
C GLN A 130 -0.51 -3.73 17.66
N LYS A 131 -0.53 -3.51 16.33
CA LYS A 131 0.40 -4.17 15.41
C LYS A 131 1.84 -3.75 15.75
N PRO A 132 2.75 -4.67 16.13
CA PRO A 132 4.10 -4.32 16.57
C PRO A 132 4.91 -3.60 15.48
N GLN A 133 4.61 -3.92 14.22
CA GLN A 133 5.17 -3.31 13.01
C GLN A 133 5.04 -1.78 12.96
N LEU A 134 4.02 -1.20 13.62
CA LEU A 134 3.81 0.26 13.66
C LEU A 134 4.84 0.99 14.52
N PHE A 135 5.55 0.28 15.39
CA PHE A 135 6.56 0.83 16.29
C PHE A 135 7.99 0.74 15.73
N PHE A 136 8.18 0.18 14.53
CA PHE A 136 9.50 0.13 13.92
C PHE A 136 9.94 1.54 13.50
N SER A 137 11.21 1.85 13.76
CA SER A 137 11.84 3.11 13.32
C SER A 137 11.89 3.16 11.79
N THR A 138 12.33 2.06 11.16
CA THR A 138 12.28 1.88 9.72
C THR A 138 10.90 1.36 9.33
N LYS A 139 10.21 2.07 8.43
CA LYS A 139 8.92 1.62 7.90
C LYS A 139 9.11 0.40 7.02
N ILE A 140 8.09 -0.47 7.03
CA ILE A 140 8.07 -1.67 6.19
C ILE A 140 7.82 -1.22 4.75
N ASP A 141 8.73 -1.60 3.85
CA ASP A 141 8.55 -1.47 2.42
C ASP A 141 8.13 -2.83 1.83
N ASN A 142 6.90 -2.89 1.31
CA ASN A 142 6.37 -4.08 0.64
C ASN A 142 6.51 -3.98 -0.89
N SER A 143 7.20 -2.96 -1.40
CA SER A 143 7.42 -2.80 -2.84
C SER A 143 8.37 -3.87 -3.33
N ALA A 144 7.88 -4.83 -4.12
CA ALA A 144 8.68 -5.89 -4.74
C ALA A 144 9.56 -5.37 -5.92
N LYS A 145 9.96 -4.09 -5.90
CA LYS A 145 10.70 -3.43 -6.99
C LYS A 145 12.19 -3.76 -6.97
N ASN A 146 12.77 -3.92 -5.79
CA ASN A 146 14.20 -4.14 -5.61
C ASN A 146 14.44 -5.52 -5.00
N PRO A 147 15.53 -6.20 -5.37
CA PRO A 147 15.93 -7.42 -4.69
C PRO A 147 16.31 -7.14 -3.23
N PHE A 148 16.24 -8.17 -2.39
CA PHE A 148 16.54 -8.06 -0.97
C PHE A 148 17.98 -7.59 -0.74
N ILE A 149 18.12 -6.44 -0.06
CA ILE A 149 19.42 -5.88 0.33
C ILE A 149 19.77 -6.37 1.74
N PRO A 150 20.91 -7.04 1.96
CA PRO A 150 21.36 -7.40 3.30
C PRO A 150 21.53 -6.18 4.20
N ILE A 151 20.89 -6.20 5.38
CA ILE A 151 20.89 -5.10 6.36
C ILE A 151 22.16 -5.09 7.24
N ILE A 152 23.07 -6.05 7.02
CA ILE A 152 24.28 -6.21 7.84
C ILE A 152 25.25 -5.03 7.64
N THR A 153 25.63 -4.39 8.75
CA THR A 153 26.61 -3.28 8.75
C THR A 153 28.02 -3.76 9.06
N GLU A 154 28.15 -4.72 9.97
CA GLU A 154 29.42 -5.26 10.44
C GLU A 154 29.43 -6.77 10.34
N LYS A 155 30.58 -7.32 9.94
CA LYS A 155 30.76 -8.75 9.73
C LYS A 155 31.71 -9.34 10.78
N PRO A 156 31.23 -9.79 11.95
CA PRO A 156 32.06 -10.49 12.92
C PRO A 156 32.60 -11.82 12.37
N ASN A 157 33.78 -12.24 12.84
CA ASN A 157 34.45 -13.49 12.44
C ASN A 157 34.65 -13.61 10.91
N ASN A 158 34.99 -12.50 10.25
CA ASN A 158 35.14 -12.47 8.80
C ASN A 158 36.43 -13.15 8.35
N LYS A 159 36.32 -14.06 7.38
CA LYS A 159 37.46 -14.56 6.59
C LYS A 159 37.60 -13.76 5.29
N LYS A 160 36.47 -13.27 4.75
CA LYS A 160 36.39 -12.36 3.60
C LYS A 160 35.79 -11.01 4.04
N PRO A 161 36.36 -9.86 3.66
CA PRO A 161 35.83 -8.55 4.01
C PRO A 161 34.36 -8.39 3.57
N LEU A 162 33.59 -7.57 4.28
CA LEU A 162 32.19 -7.32 3.95
C LEU A 162 32.10 -6.68 2.56
N ALA A 163 31.62 -7.45 1.59
CA ALA A 163 31.37 -7.02 0.23
C ALA A 163 30.00 -7.55 -0.18
N ILE A 164 29.02 -6.65 -0.26
CA ILE A 164 27.68 -6.95 -0.75
C ILE A 164 27.70 -6.66 -2.26
N MET A 165 27.73 -7.70 -3.09
CA MET A 165 27.78 -7.58 -4.54
C MET A 165 26.41 -7.85 -5.15
N LEU A 166 26.07 -7.11 -6.20
CA LEU A 166 24.93 -7.44 -7.04
C LEU A 166 25.34 -8.53 -8.04
N CYS A 167 24.61 -9.64 -8.02
CA CYS A 167 24.79 -10.78 -8.89
C CYS A 167 23.52 -10.98 -9.74
N MET A 168 23.66 -11.70 -10.84
CA MET A 168 22.55 -12.06 -11.73
C MET A 168 22.55 -13.57 -11.91
N THR A 169 21.39 -14.21 -11.71
CA THR A 169 21.19 -15.64 -12.00
C THR A 169 21.16 -15.86 -13.51
N GLU A 170 21.38 -17.09 -13.96
CA GLU A 170 21.21 -17.50 -15.36
C GLU A 170 19.82 -17.16 -15.91
N ASP A 171 18.80 -17.16 -15.06
CA ASP A 171 17.41 -16.74 -15.36
C ASP A 171 17.22 -15.22 -15.47
N GLY A 172 18.30 -14.44 -15.33
CA GLY A 172 18.28 -12.98 -15.39
C GLY A 172 17.71 -12.28 -14.16
N THR A 173 17.57 -12.99 -13.04
CA THR A 173 17.10 -12.40 -11.77
C THR A 173 18.27 -11.75 -11.03
N GLU A 174 18.13 -10.48 -10.67
CA GLU A 174 19.11 -9.75 -9.85
C GLU A 174 18.97 -10.12 -8.38
N PHE A 175 20.09 -10.40 -7.70
CA PHE A 175 20.11 -10.67 -6.26
C PHE A 175 21.42 -10.21 -5.63
N TYR A 176 21.40 -9.92 -4.34
CA TYR A 176 22.63 -9.59 -3.61
C TYR A 176 23.30 -10.85 -3.05
N SER A 177 24.63 -10.92 -3.17
CA SER A 177 25.44 -12.03 -2.66
C SER A 177 25.26 -12.22 -1.14
N HIS A 178 25.19 -13.46 -0.68
CA HIS A 178 25.01 -13.75 0.74
C HIS A 178 26.28 -13.36 1.54
N PRO A 179 26.19 -12.49 2.57
CA PRO A 179 27.37 -11.91 3.23
C PRO A 179 28.35 -12.92 3.85
N TYR A 180 27.86 -14.07 4.31
CA TYR A 180 28.64 -15.13 4.99
C TYR A 180 28.84 -16.40 4.16
N GLU A 181 28.55 -16.37 2.87
CA GLU A 181 28.64 -17.56 2.02
C GLU A 181 30.02 -18.23 2.08
N TYR A 182 31.08 -17.43 1.98
CA TYR A 182 32.46 -17.91 2.02
C TYR A 182 32.82 -18.53 3.37
N GLU A 183 32.43 -17.90 4.47
CA GLU A 183 32.70 -18.40 5.81
C GLU A 183 32.01 -19.73 6.07
N LEU A 184 30.73 -19.86 5.67
CA LEU A 184 29.95 -21.07 5.86
C LEU A 184 30.53 -22.26 5.08
N GLN A 185 31.02 -22.03 3.85
CA GLN A 185 31.67 -23.07 3.04
C GLN A 185 32.98 -23.59 3.66
N HIS A 186 33.68 -22.74 4.42
CA HIS A 186 34.97 -23.06 5.04
C HIS A 186 34.88 -23.17 6.56
N TRP A 187 33.67 -23.37 7.10
CA TRP A 187 33.45 -23.52 8.53
C TRP A 187 33.49 -24.99 8.92
N SER A 188 34.25 -25.29 9.96
CA SER A 188 34.28 -26.59 10.62
C SER A 188 33.85 -26.41 12.08
N PRO A 189 32.97 -27.26 12.63
CA PRO A 189 32.65 -27.23 14.05
C PRO A 189 33.92 -27.42 14.90
N SER A 190 34.04 -26.71 16.01
CA SER A 190 35.00 -27.05 17.06
C SER A 190 34.51 -28.28 17.81
N GLU A 191 35.38 -29.27 17.99
CA GLU A 191 35.11 -30.46 18.85
C GLU A 191 34.82 -30.08 20.31
#